data_AF-A0KW95-F1
#
_entry.id   AF-A0KW95-F1
#
_cell.length_a   1.000
_cell.length_b   1.000
_cell.length_c   1.000
_cell.angle_alpha   90.00
_cell.angle_beta   90.00
_cell.angle_gamma   90.00
#
_symmetry.space_group_name_H-M   'P 1'
#
loop_
_entity.id
_entity.type
_entity.pdbx_description
1 polymer ?
#
loop_
_entity_poly.entity_id
_entity_poly.type
_entity_poly.pdbx_seq_one_letter_code
_entity_poly.pdbx_strand_id
1 'polypeptide(L)'
;MTRQDLIFIGDIHGQDGKLRALLEHLDFIADPLQERRHLVFIGDLIDNGHEVGIDHQGVLTLVKDLCDQGLACCLMGNHEFNAVGWALKHPETGLPLRRHNDNNRKQHQRFLQDVDEGSDLHKTWIDWFIKLPLFYDFGHVRAIHACWHELSIQRILPYLNEDNSLKIEHWPNAFDERHELYHLCEILLKGPELALPQGYSFQDNTGTERHKVRIKWWSEEAKTYRDIAQVQPNMVNRIPPISLADEHCNQIIETPVVIGHYTLAGLPTPLSGKVVCVDYNAASVQGELVAYSWWHDETSNQLHERNFSYLSDMEFGQKGVAEMRVLFDQLADRYNPVLLKSEKCEEIRQCLLNHWDPAFVNGFDECHDEYDNYITPLATLGQQASWEELSCYLMGITKSYFNQELESDAADRLAKRLQLVMNSELD
;
A
#
# COMPACT_ATOMS: atom_id res chain seq x y z
N MET A 1 9.77 22.17 11.55
CA MET A 1 8.92 21.15 10.92
C MET A 1 9.43 19.81 11.40
N THR A 2 8.64 19.14 12.21
CA THR A 2 8.91 17.79 12.71
C THR A 2 8.91 16.82 11.53
N ARG A 3 9.90 15.92 11.51
CA ARG A 3 10.10 14.86 10.51
C ARG A 3 8.90 13.90 10.61
N GLN A 4 7.98 13.95 9.66
CA GLN A 4 6.76 13.15 9.67
C GLN A 4 6.80 12.21 8.48
N ASP A 5 6.82 10.92 8.76
CA ASP A 5 6.77 9.86 7.77
C ASP A 5 5.30 9.61 7.42
N LEU A 6 4.98 9.55 6.13
CA LEU A 6 3.60 9.40 5.66
C LEU A 6 3.36 7.96 5.21
N ILE A 7 2.20 7.42 5.53
CA ILE A 7 1.75 6.12 5.02
C ILE A 7 0.40 6.32 4.33
N PHE A 8 0.40 6.16 3.01
CA PHE A 8 -0.79 6.31 2.19
C PHE A 8 -1.53 4.99 2.10
N ILE A 9 -2.82 4.96 2.40
CA ILE A 9 -3.67 3.76 2.35
C ILE A 9 -4.72 3.94 1.26
N GLY A 10 -4.79 2.98 0.34
CA GLY A 10 -5.71 3.02 -0.79
C GLY A 10 -7.16 2.73 -0.46
N ASP A 11 -7.95 2.49 -1.50
CA ASP A 11 -9.40 2.31 -1.46
C ASP A 11 -9.78 1.08 -0.62
N ILE A 12 -10.63 1.29 0.40
CA ILE A 12 -10.93 0.29 1.43
C ILE A 12 -12.28 -0.39 1.18
N HIS A 13 -13.29 0.35 0.71
CA HIS A 13 -14.61 -0.21 0.38
C HIS A 13 -15.22 -1.11 1.47
N GLY A 14 -15.19 -0.64 2.73
CA GLY A 14 -15.75 -1.35 3.88
C GLY A 14 -14.99 -2.61 4.33
N GLN A 15 -13.77 -2.86 3.83
CA GLN A 15 -12.95 -4.02 4.20
C GLN A 15 -12.25 -3.82 5.57
N ASP A 16 -13.03 -3.71 6.66
CA ASP A 16 -12.53 -3.49 8.03
C ASP A 16 -11.46 -4.51 8.44
N GLY A 17 -11.67 -5.79 8.14
CA GLY A 17 -10.71 -6.85 8.45
C GLY A 17 -9.35 -6.66 7.77
N LYS A 18 -9.35 -6.29 6.48
CA LYS A 18 -8.11 -6.00 5.73
C LYS A 18 -7.41 -4.76 6.28
N LEU A 19 -8.18 -3.72 6.62
CA LEU A 19 -7.65 -2.49 7.21
C LEU A 19 -6.96 -2.75 8.55
N ARG A 20 -7.61 -3.49 9.47
CA ARG A 20 -7.03 -3.82 10.78
C ARG A 20 -5.76 -4.65 10.63
N ALA A 21 -5.78 -5.67 9.79
CA ALA A 21 -4.62 -6.52 9.54
C ALA A 21 -3.46 -5.72 8.93
N LEU A 22 -3.73 -4.79 8.01
CA LEU A 22 -2.70 -3.91 7.45
C LEU A 22 -2.11 -2.96 8.51
N LEU A 23 -2.95 -2.36 9.35
CA LEU A 23 -2.47 -1.47 10.42
C LEU A 23 -1.67 -2.20 11.51
N GLU A 24 -2.02 -3.46 11.78
CA GLU A 24 -1.23 -4.35 12.65
C GLU A 24 0.11 -4.68 11.98
N HIS A 25 0.12 -5.05 10.70
CA HIS A 25 1.35 -5.31 9.93
C HIS A 25 2.30 -4.10 9.90
N LEU A 26 1.75 -2.89 9.82
CA LEU A 26 2.53 -1.66 9.85
C LEU A 26 3.01 -1.29 11.27
N ASP A 27 2.72 -2.10 12.29
CA ASP A 27 2.95 -1.79 13.71
C ASP A 27 2.44 -0.39 14.09
N PHE A 28 1.34 0.05 13.47
CA PHE A 28 0.86 1.41 13.64
C PHE A 28 0.12 1.57 14.96
N ILE A 29 -0.65 0.57 15.38
CA ILE A 29 -1.48 0.62 16.60
C ILE A 29 -0.68 0.33 17.87
N ALA A 30 0.38 -0.47 17.78
CA ALA A 30 1.12 -0.99 18.94
C ALA A 30 2.30 -0.12 19.41
N ASP A 31 2.70 0.89 18.63
CA ASP A 31 3.92 1.67 18.87
C ASP A 31 3.66 2.97 19.66
N PRO A 32 4.22 3.13 20.88
CA PRO A 32 4.14 4.38 21.65
C PRO A 32 4.80 5.59 20.98
N LEU A 33 5.60 5.39 19.91
CA LEU A 33 6.31 6.42 19.14
C LEU A 33 5.53 6.92 17.91
N GLN A 34 4.21 6.71 17.86
CA GLN A 34 3.28 7.26 16.85
C GLN A 34 3.50 8.75 16.50
N GLU A 35 4.20 9.51 17.35
CA GLU A 35 4.64 10.88 17.08
C GLU A 35 5.38 11.09 15.74
N ARG A 36 5.86 10.03 15.05
CA ARG A 36 6.61 10.15 13.79
C ARG A 36 5.88 9.70 12.52
N ARG A 37 4.80 8.91 12.60
CA ARG A 37 4.13 8.33 11.43
C ARG A 37 2.69 8.84 11.31
N HIS A 38 2.26 9.23 10.11
CA HIS A 38 0.94 9.78 9.87
C HIS A 38 0.27 9.09 8.68
N LEU A 39 -0.96 8.63 8.88
CA LEU A 39 -1.71 7.94 7.84
C LEU A 39 -2.40 8.93 6.92
N VAL A 40 -2.46 8.60 5.63
CA VAL A 40 -3.18 9.36 4.61
C VAL A 40 -4.10 8.41 3.87
N PHE A 41 -5.38 8.42 4.21
CA PHE A 41 -6.39 7.62 3.50
C PHE A 41 -6.77 8.31 2.18
N ILE A 42 -6.68 7.59 1.07
CA ILE A 42 -6.86 8.14 -0.30
C ILE A 42 -8.34 8.22 -0.74
N GLY A 43 -9.28 8.00 0.19
CA GLY A 43 -10.72 8.01 -0.06
C GLY A 43 -11.27 6.63 -0.39
N ASP A 44 -12.53 6.58 -0.84
CA ASP A 44 -13.24 5.34 -1.18
C ASP A 44 -13.24 4.34 -0.01
N LEU A 45 -13.67 4.84 1.13
CA LEU A 45 -13.89 4.07 2.35
C LEU A 45 -15.16 3.22 2.24
N ILE A 46 -16.13 3.66 1.43
CA ILE A 46 -17.45 3.05 1.30
C ILE A 46 -17.76 2.50 -0.08
N ASP A 47 -18.92 1.85 -0.17
CA ASP A 47 -19.50 1.24 -1.37
C ASP A 47 -18.67 0.10 -1.94
N ASN A 48 -19.16 -0.51 -3.02
CA ASN A 48 -18.54 -1.65 -3.70
C ASN A 48 -18.20 -2.81 -2.76
N GLY A 49 -19.23 -3.56 -2.36
CA GLY A 49 -19.08 -4.80 -1.60
C GLY A 49 -20.21 -5.75 -1.93
N HIS A 50 -19.91 -6.82 -2.66
CA HIS A 50 -20.87 -7.91 -2.93
C HIS A 50 -20.65 -9.13 -2.03
N GLU A 51 -19.69 -9.05 -1.11
CA GLU A 51 -19.12 -10.21 -0.42
C GLU A 51 -19.31 -10.16 1.11
N VAL A 52 -19.02 -11.29 1.74
CA VAL A 52 -19.04 -11.49 3.20
C VAL A 52 -17.86 -10.74 3.83
N GLY A 53 -18.09 -10.01 4.92
CA GLY A 53 -17.04 -9.31 5.67
C GLY A 53 -16.94 -7.80 5.43
N ILE A 54 -17.83 -7.22 4.62
CA ILE A 54 -17.96 -5.77 4.47
C ILE A 54 -18.61 -5.16 5.71
N ASP A 55 -17.88 -4.27 6.37
CA ASP A 55 -18.32 -3.43 7.49
C ASP A 55 -17.90 -1.98 7.26
N HIS A 56 -18.80 -1.21 6.64
CA HIS A 56 -18.59 0.22 6.44
C HIS A 56 -18.49 0.99 7.74
N GLN A 57 -19.28 0.63 8.76
CA GLN A 57 -19.29 1.37 10.01
C GLN A 57 -17.96 1.19 10.76
N GLY A 58 -17.42 -0.03 10.78
CA GLY A 58 -16.11 -0.33 11.38
C GLY A 58 -14.99 0.49 10.75
N VAL A 59 -14.91 0.50 9.42
CA VAL A 59 -13.94 1.32 8.66
C VAL A 59 -14.10 2.81 8.98
N LEU A 60 -15.32 3.34 8.83
CA LEU A 60 -15.60 4.76 9.02
C LEU A 60 -15.29 5.23 10.44
N THR A 61 -15.66 4.43 11.44
CA THR A 61 -15.39 4.72 12.85
C THR A 61 -13.88 4.75 13.10
N LEU A 62 -13.16 3.73 12.66
CA LEU A 62 -11.70 3.65 12.84
C LEU A 62 -10.97 4.81 12.15
N VAL A 63 -11.25 5.06 10.87
CA VAL A 63 -10.61 6.12 10.10
C VAL A 63 -10.90 7.49 10.71
N LYS A 64 -12.17 7.75 11.07
CA LYS A 64 -12.55 9.01 11.68
C LYS A 64 -11.90 9.21 13.05
N ASP A 65 -11.85 8.18 13.90
CA ASP A 65 -11.20 8.26 15.21
C ASP A 65 -9.70 8.57 15.09
N LEU A 66 -9.01 8.00 14.09
CA LEU A 66 -7.60 8.29 13.80
C LEU A 66 -7.42 9.73 13.32
N CYS A 67 -8.34 10.25 12.50
CA CYS A 67 -8.32 11.64 12.05
C CYS A 67 -8.56 12.61 13.22
N ASP A 68 -9.55 12.33 14.08
CA ASP A 68 -9.89 13.15 15.24
C ASP A 68 -8.74 13.21 16.26
N GLN A 69 -7.92 12.15 16.34
CA GLN A 69 -6.70 12.09 17.16
C GLN A 69 -5.48 12.79 16.52
N GLY A 70 -5.60 13.25 15.27
CA GLY A 70 -4.47 13.84 14.52
C GLY A 70 -3.43 12.82 14.03
N LEU A 71 -3.73 11.53 14.11
CA LEU A 71 -2.86 10.43 13.66
C LEU A 71 -3.01 10.15 12.17
N ALA A 72 -4.12 10.59 11.57
CA ALA A 72 -4.42 10.41 10.17
C ALA A 72 -5.06 11.65 9.54
N CYS A 73 -5.06 11.68 8.22
CA CYS A 73 -5.98 12.49 7.43
C CYS A 73 -6.64 11.60 6.36
N CYS A 74 -7.82 12.01 5.89
CA CYS A 74 -8.57 11.29 4.87
C CYS A 74 -8.98 12.25 3.76
N LEU A 75 -8.81 11.79 2.51
CA LEU A 75 -9.28 12.48 1.33
C LEU A 75 -10.72 12.09 1.00
N MET A 76 -11.40 12.97 0.26
CA MET A 76 -12.67 12.67 -0.39
C MET A 76 -12.41 11.68 -1.53
N GLY A 77 -13.00 10.48 -1.45
CA GLY A 77 -13.11 9.58 -2.58
C GLY A 77 -14.31 9.89 -3.45
N ASN A 78 -14.36 9.25 -4.60
CA ASN A 78 -15.49 9.41 -5.51
C ASN A 78 -16.78 8.77 -4.95
N HIS A 79 -16.67 7.75 -4.11
CA HIS A 79 -17.81 7.14 -3.42
C HIS A 79 -18.37 8.01 -2.29
N GLU A 80 -17.52 8.63 -1.46
CA GLU A 80 -17.99 9.60 -0.46
C GLU A 80 -18.66 10.81 -1.13
N PHE A 81 -18.07 11.35 -2.20
CA PHE A 81 -18.66 12.44 -2.99
C PHE A 81 -20.05 12.05 -3.52
N ASN A 82 -20.18 10.84 -4.06
CA ASN A 82 -21.44 10.32 -4.58
C ASN A 82 -22.48 10.09 -3.48
N ALA A 83 -22.08 9.69 -2.28
CA ALA A 83 -22.95 9.53 -1.11
C ALA A 83 -23.51 10.87 -0.65
N VAL A 84 -22.70 11.93 -0.61
CA VAL A 84 -23.18 13.28 -0.32
C VAL A 84 -24.20 13.72 -1.37
N GLY A 85 -23.89 13.54 -2.66
CA GLY A 85 -24.84 13.84 -3.75
C GLY A 85 -26.13 13.03 -3.66
N TRP A 86 -26.06 11.78 -3.17
CA TRP A 86 -27.23 10.93 -2.96
C TRP A 86 -28.14 11.47 -1.85
N ALA A 87 -27.56 11.95 -0.75
CA ALA A 87 -28.30 12.41 0.42
C ALA A 87 -28.83 13.86 0.28
N LEU A 88 -28.04 14.75 -0.33
CA LEU A 88 -28.40 16.16 -0.48
C LEU A 88 -29.43 16.40 -1.59
N LYS A 89 -30.24 17.44 -1.41
CA LYS A 89 -31.25 17.89 -2.37
C LYS A 89 -30.89 19.26 -2.91
N HIS A 90 -31.19 19.48 -4.19
CA HIS A 90 -31.06 20.79 -4.81
C HIS A 90 -32.00 21.80 -4.13
N PRO A 91 -31.52 22.98 -3.73
CA PRO A 91 -32.31 23.94 -2.96
C PRO A 91 -33.55 24.44 -3.71
N GLU A 92 -33.45 24.63 -5.03
CA GLU A 92 -34.58 25.12 -5.85
C GLU A 92 -35.57 24.04 -6.30
N THR A 93 -35.09 22.86 -6.73
CA THR A 93 -35.96 21.82 -7.31
C THR A 93 -36.41 20.79 -6.29
N GLY A 94 -35.74 20.68 -5.14
CA GLY A 94 -36.00 19.66 -4.11
C GLY A 94 -35.63 18.24 -4.53
N LEU A 95 -35.07 18.05 -5.72
CA LEU A 95 -34.61 16.76 -6.23
C LEU A 95 -33.22 16.40 -5.67
N PRO A 96 -32.88 15.10 -5.51
CA PRO A 96 -31.53 14.69 -5.13
C PRO A 96 -30.47 15.24 -6.10
N LEU A 97 -29.30 15.63 -5.58
CA LEU A 97 -28.19 16.12 -6.43
C LEU A 97 -27.68 15.01 -7.35
N ARG A 98 -27.50 13.80 -6.82
CA ARG A 98 -27.22 12.58 -7.58
C ARG A 98 -28.52 11.85 -7.83
N ARG A 99 -28.82 11.56 -9.10
CA ARG A 99 -30.04 10.83 -9.49
C ARG A 99 -30.10 9.43 -8.85
N HIS A 100 -31.22 9.10 -8.22
CA HIS A 100 -31.50 7.78 -7.65
C HIS A 100 -32.02 6.80 -8.73
N ASN A 101 -31.19 6.45 -9.71
CA ASN A 101 -31.49 5.39 -10.68
C ASN A 101 -30.99 4.02 -10.20
N ASP A 102 -31.40 2.94 -10.86
CA ASP A 102 -31.06 1.56 -10.46
C ASP A 102 -29.55 1.32 -10.41
N ASN A 103 -28.78 1.89 -11.35
CA ASN A 103 -27.32 1.72 -11.38
C ASN A 103 -26.65 2.41 -10.19
N ASN A 104 -27.02 3.67 -9.92
CA ASN A 104 -26.48 4.44 -8.80
C ASN A 104 -26.89 3.82 -7.47
N ARG A 105 -28.14 3.34 -7.35
CA ARG A 105 -28.60 2.61 -6.17
C ARG A 105 -27.79 1.35 -5.97
N LYS A 106 -27.61 0.53 -7.02
CA LYS A 106 -26.86 -0.73 -6.94
C LYS A 106 -25.44 -0.53 -6.39
N GLN A 107 -24.74 0.52 -6.80
CA GLN A 107 -23.39 0.84 -6.31
C GLN A 107 -23.39 1.24 -4.83
N HIS A 108 -24.41 1.99 -4.39
CA HIS A 108 -24.49 2.58 -3.05
C HIS A 108 -25.27 1.72 -2.03
N GLN A 109 -25.97 0.68 -2.50
CA GLN A 109 -26.99 -0.05 -1.74
C GLN A 109 -26.43 -0.69 -0.47
N ARG A 110 -25.17 -1.15 -0.50
CA ARG A 110 -24.55 -1.84 0.62
C ARG A 110 -24.28 -0.86 1.78
N PHE A 111 -23.67 0.29 1.50
CA PHE A 111 -23.48 1.34 2.50
C PHE A 111 -24.81 1.77 3.12
N LEU A 112 -25.82 2.05 2.28
CA LEU A 112 -27.16 2.44 2.74
C LEU A 112 -27.82 1.40 3.66
N GLN A 113 -27.56 0.12 3.45
CA GLN A 113 -28.04 -0.95 4.34
C GLN A 113 -27.29 -0.95 5.67
N ASP A 114 -25.97 -0.78 5.62
CA ASP A 114 -25.13 -0.80 6.82
C ASP A 114 -25.46 0.38 7.74
N VAL A 115 -25.73 1.57 7.20
CA VAL A 115 -26.01 2.78 8.01
C VAL A 115 -27.50 3.11 8.17
N ASP A 116 -28.40 2.34 7.56
CA ASP A 116 -29.84 2.60 7.45
C ASP A 116 -30.18 3.93 6.75
N GLU A 117 -30.64 3.86 5.49
CA GLU A 117 -30.90 5.03 4.64
C GLU A 117 -31.85 6.05 5.31
N GLY A 118 -31.28 7.20 5.67
CA GLY A 118 -32.03 8.35 6.20
C GLY A 118 -32.08 8.40 7.73
N SER A 119 -31.49 7.41 8.40
CA SER A 119 -31.24 7.42 9.83
C SER A 119 -30.34 8.59 10.26
N ASP A 120 -30.28 8.86 11.56
CA ASP A 120 -29.35 9.87 12.08
C ASP A 120 -27.88 9.44 11.97
N LEU A 121 -27.63 8.13 11.96
CA LEU A 121 -26.30 7.59 11.68
C LEU A 121 -25.87 7.88 10.24
N HIS A 122 -26.77 7.64 9.27
CA HIS A 122 -26.50 8.00 7.87
C HIS A 122 -26.17 9.48 7.73
N LYS A 123 -26.98 10.37 8.32
CA LYS A 123 -26.73 11.83 8.28
C LYS A 123 -25.39 12.20 8.91
N THR A 124 -25.03 11.58 10.02
CA THR A 124 -23.74 11.82 10.70
C THR A 124 -22.55 11.52 9.77
N TRP A 125 -22.62 10.44 9.00
CA TRP A 125 -21.58 10.12 8.03
C TRP A 125 -21.56 11.08 6.84
N ILE A 126 -22.73 11.48 6.32
CA ILE A 126 -22.80 12.49 5.26
C ILE A 126 -22.20 13.83 5.73
N ASP A 127 -22.50 14.26 6.96
CA ASP A 127 -21.95 15.49 7.55
C ASP A 127 -20.43 15.42 7.73
N TRP A 128 -19.87 14.22 7.91
CA TRP A 128 -18.43 14.02 7.92
C TRP A 128 -17.84 14.03 6.50
N PHE A 129 -18.46 13.32 5.55
CA PHE A 129 -18.01 13.29 4.16
C PHE A 129 -17.94 14.68 3.52
N ILE A 130 -18.91 15.55 3.81
CA ILE A 130 -18.91 16.95 3.33
C ILE A 130 -17.62 17.71 3.68
N LYS A 131 -16.98 17.34 4.80
CA LYS A 131 -15.77 18.00 5.32
C LYS A 131 -14.48 17.38 4.80
N LEU A 132 -14.55 16.29 4.01
CA LEU A 132 -13.35 15.67 3.49
C LEU A 132 -12.70 16.56 2.41
N PRO A 133 -11.38 16.80 2.48
CA PRO A 133 -10.65 17.56 1.49
C PRO A 133 -10.46 16.80 0.19
N LEU A 134 -10.39 17.52 -0.93
CA LEU A 134 -10.18 16.90 -2.24
C LEU A 134 -8.73 16.47 -2.49
N PHE A 135 -7.76 17.16 -1.86
CA PHE A 135 -6.34 16.87 -2.03
C PHE A 135 -5.51 17.41 -0.85
N TYR A 136 -4.31 16.82 -0.68
CA TYR A 136 -3.26 17.29 0.22
C TYR A 136 -1.96 17.54 -0.56
N ASP A 137 -1.28 18.65 -0.25
CA ASP A 137 0.08 18.93 -0.70
C ASP A 137 1.00 19.01 0.53
N PHE A 138 1.85 18.00 0.71
CA PHE A 138 2.84 17.95 1.80
C PHE A 138 4.17 18.61 1.38
N GLY A 139 4.21 19.29 0.24
CA GLY A 139 5.35 19.99 -0.35
C GLY A 139 6.33 19.09 -1.11
N HIS A 140 6.54 17.87 -0.63
CA HIS A 140 7.48 16.89 -1.20
C HIS A 140 6.80 15.65 -1.76
N VAL A 141 5.53 15.45 -1.40
CA VAL A 141 4.62 14.45 -1.95
C VAL A 141 3.19 15.01 -1.86
N ARG A 142 2.34 14.59 -2.78
CA ARG A 142 0.95 15.02 -2.91
C ARG A 142 0.02 13.83 -2.88
N ALA A 143 -1.21 14.04 -2.43
CA ALA A 143 -2.24 13.02 -2.39
C ALA A 143 -3.56 13.56 -2.94
N ILE A 144 -4.20 12.78 -3.80
CA ILE A 144 -5.51 13.06 -4.39
C ILE A 144 -6.14 11.73 -4.79
N HIS A 145 -7.46 11.61 -4.74
CA HIS A 145 -8.10 10.32 -4.99
C HIS A 145 -7.84 9.77 -6.42
N ALA A 146 -7.97 10.58 -7.48
CA ALA A 146 -7.77 10.07 -8.85
C ALA A 146 -6.73 10.83 -9.69
N CYS A 147 -6.80 12.16 -9.80
CA CYS A 147 -5.92 12.88 -10.75
C CYS A 147 -5.41 14.19 -10.21
N TRP A 148 -4.08 14.33 -10.13
CA TRP A 148 -3.45 15.62 -9.88
C TRP A 148 -3.32 16.39 -11.19
N HIS A 149 -4.32 17.23 -11.48
CA HIS A 149 -4.30 18.11 -12.65
C HIS A 149 -4.20 19.57 -12.21
N GLU A 150 -3.01 20.16 -12.38
CA GLU A 150 -2.65 21.48 -11.83
C GLU A 150 -3.65 22.59 -12.23
N LEU A 151 -4.06 22.62 -13.51
CA LEU A 151 -5.04 23.60 -13.99
C LEU A 151 -6.42 23.40 -13.35
N SER A 152 -6.84 22.14 -13.11
CA SER A 152 -8.10 21.87 -12.43
C SER A 152 -8.03 22.27 -10.96
N ILE A 153 -6.90 22.01 -10.29
CA ILE A 153 -6.66 22.39 -8.91
C ILE A 153 -6.75 23.92 -8.76
N GLN A 154 -6.05 24.68 -9.60
CA GLN A 154 -6.08 26.15 -9.55
C GLN A 154 -7.50 26.71 -9.76
N ARG A 155 -8.28 26.10 -10.64
CA ARG A 155 -9.66 26.53 -10.93
C ARG A 155 -10.66 26.12 -9.86
N ILE A 156 -10.42 25.04 -9.12
CA ILE A 156 -11.36 24.59 -8.09
C ILE A 156 -11.21 25.38 -6.79
N LEU A 157 -10.04 25.97 -6.49
CA LEU A 157 -9.75 26.70 -5.24
C LEU A 157 -10.84 27.69 -4.79
N PRO A 158 -11.46 28.52 -5.67
CA PRO A 158 -12.52 29.44 -5.25
C PRO A 158 -13.73 28.75 -4.60
N TYR A 159 -13.98 27.48 -4.96
CA TYR A 159 -15.09 26.68 -4.44
C TYR A 159 -14.76 25.92 -3.14
N LEU A 160 -13.49 25.95 -2.69
CA LEU A 160 -13.01 25.18 -1.55
C LEU A 160 -12.86 26.06 -0.29
N ASN A 161 -12.98 25.41 0.86
CA ASN A 161 -12.55 25.93 2.16
C ASN A 161 -11.01 25.92 2.27
N GLU A 162 -10.48 26.52 3.34
CA GLU A 162 -9.02 26.58 3.58
C GLU A 162 -8.37 25.19 3.72
N ASP A 163 -9.15 24.19 4.15
CA ASP A 163 -8.71 22.80 4.27
C ASP A 163 -8.81 22.00 2.96
N ASN A 164 -9.20 22.62 1.85
CA ASN A 164 -9.50 21.99 0.55
C ASN A 164 -10.78 21.13 0.50
N SER A 165 -11.67 21.21 1.50
CA SER A 165 -13.03 20.64 1.40
C SER A 165 -13.96 21.51 0.56
N LEU A 166 -14.99 20.93 -0.06
CA LEU A 166 -15.93 21.68 -0.90
C LEU A 166 -16.89 22.52 -0.03
N LYS A 167 -17.02 23.82 -0.32
CA LYS A 167 -17.97 24.70 0.37
C LYS A 167 -19.41 24.21 0.21
N ILE A 168 -20.19 24.34 1.29
CA ILE A 168 -21.54 23.77 1.36
C ILE A 168 -22.47 24.32 0.27
N GLU A 169 -22.34 25.60 -0.08
CA GLU A 169 -23.14 26.28 -1.10
C GLU A 169 -22.84 25.82 -2.53
N HIS A 170 -21.74 25.10 -2.77
CA HIS A 170 -21.31 24.69 -4.10
C HIS A 170 -21.59 23.22 -4.41
N TRP A 171 -22.14 22.44 -3.47
CA TRP A 171 -22.57 21.07 -3.74
C TRP A 171 -23.55 20.96 -4.92
N PRO A 172 -24.57 21.83 -5.07
CA PRO A 172 -25.42 21.80 -6.27
C PRO A 172 -24.63 21.98 -7.58
N ASN A 173 -23.64 22.88 -7.59
CA ASN A 173 -22.80 23.15 -8.76
C ASN A 173 -21.91 21.96 -9.12
N ALA A 174 -21.45 21.18 -8.14
CA ALA A 174 -20.63 20.00 -8.37
C ALA A 174 -21.38 18.84 -9.04
N PHE A 175 -22.72 18.89 -9.05
CA PHE A 175 -23.60 17.92 -9.69
C PHE A 175 -24.37 18.49 -10.91
N ASP A 176 -24.04 19.71 -11.36
CA ASP A 176 -24.61 20.31 -12.57
C ASP A 176 -23.61 20.22 -13.73
N GLU A 177 -23.89 19.35 -14.71
CA GLU A 177 -23.07 19.16 -15.92
C GLU A 177 -22.83 20.45 -16.74
N ARG A 178 -23.59 21.52 -16.50
CA ARG A 178 -23.42 22.82 -17.18
C ARG A 178 -22.43 23.73 -16.45
N HIS A 179 -22.13 23.44 -15.19
CA HIS A 179 -21.25 24.23 -14.35
C HIS A 179 -19.82 23.66 -14.39
N GLU A 180 -18.80 24.53 -14.38
CA GLU A 180 -17.41 24.09 -14.50
C GLU A 180 -16.97 23.14 -13.37
N LEU A 181 -17.47 23.39 -12.15
CA LEU A 181 -17.19 22.58 -10.96
C LEU A 181 -17.51 21.10 -11.14
N TYR A 182 -18.57 20.74 -11.87
CA TYR A 182 -18.86 19.35 -12.20
C TYR A 182 -17.67 18.70 -12.92
N HIS A 183 -17.15 19.34 -13.96
CA HIS A 183 -16.02 18.82 -14.72
C HIS A 183 -14.72 18.79 -13.91
N LEU A 184 -14.51 19.77 -13.03
CA LEU A 184 -13.35 19.78 -12.12
C LEU A 184 -13.42 18.58 -11.17
N CYS A 185 -14.58 18.31 -10.55
CA CYS A 185 -14.79 17.15 -9.69
C CYS A 185 -14.64 15.82 -10.46
N GLU A 186 -15.18 15.72 -11.69
CA GLU A 186 -14.99 14.53 -12.53
C GLU A 186 -13.51 14.24 -12.80
N ILE A 187 -12.70 15.26 -13.11
CA ILE A 187 -11.26 15.07 -13.34
C ILE A 187 -10.57 14.65 -12.05
N LEU A 188 -10.74 15.41 -10.96
CA LEU A 188 -9.96 15.24 -9.73
C LEU A 188 -10.32 13.96 -8.96
N LEU A 189 -11.61 13.59 -8.94
CA LEU A 189 -12.13 12.42 -8.21
C LEU A 189 -12.31 11.19 -9.09
N LYS A 190 -12.46 11.32 -10.42
CA LYS A 190 -12.73 10.15 -11.28
C LYS A 190 -11.72 9.94 -12.40
N GLY A 191 -10.75 10.83 -12.51
CA GLY A 191 -9.73 10.81 -13.54
C GLY A 191 -10.24 11.35 -14.89
N PRO A 192 -9.36 11.94 -15.70
CA PRO A 192 -9.72 12.49 -16.99
C PRO A 192 -10.17 11.41 -17.99
N GLU A 193 -11.18 11.74 -18.79
CA GLU A 193 -11.61 10.96 -19.94
C GLU A 193 -11.39 11.74 -21.24
N LEU A 194 -10.92 11.04 -22.26
CA LEU A 194 -10.70 11.57 -23.59
C LEU A 194 -11.74 11.00 -24.57
N ALA A 195 -12.33 11.86 -25.38
CA ALA A 195 -13.21 11.43 -26.46
C ALA A 195 -12.41 10.69 -27.54
N LEU A 196 -12.90 9.54 -27.98
CA LEU A 196 -12.29 8.82 -29.09
C LEU A 196 -12.47 9.59 -30.40
N PRO A 197 -11.58 9.41 -31.39
CA PRO A 197 -11.73 10.04 -32.70
C PRO A 197 -13.09 9.71 -33.33
N GLN A 198 -13.59 10.62 -34.16
CA GLN A 198 -14.87 10.44 -34.82
C GLN A 198 -14.94 9.09 -35.55
N GLY A 199 -16.01 8.33 -35.30
CA GLY A 199 -16.22 7.00 -35.88
C GLY A 199 -15.65 5.83 -35.05
N TYR A 200 -15.01 6.11 -33.92
CA TYR A 200 -14.51 5.07 -33.01
C TYR A 200 -15.35 4.95 -31.73
N SER A 201 -15.52 3.70 -31.31
CA SER A 201 -16.12 3.31 -30.03
C SER A 201 -15.54 1.95 -29.61
N PHE A 202 -15.73 1.58 -28.35
CA PHE A 202 -15.47 0.22 -27.87
C PHE A 202 -16.55 -0.22 -26.89
N GLN A 203 -16.83 -1.53 -26.82
CA GLN A 203 -17.72 -2.08 -25.80
C GLN A 203 -16.93 -2.45 -24.55
N ASP A 204 -17.27 -1.90 -23.39
CA ASP A 204 -16.66 -2.31 -22.11
C ASP A 204 -17.06 -3.75 -21.71
N ASN A 205 -16.55 -4.24 -20.58
CA ASN A 205 -16.86 -5.61 -20.11
C ASN A 205 -18.32 -5.82 -19.70
N THR A 206 -19.09 -4.75 -19.55
CA THR A 206 -20.55 -4.82 -19.31
C THR A 206 -21.34 -4.84 -20.63
N GLY A 207 -20.65 -4.76 -21.78
CA GLY A 207 -21.25 -4.65 -23.10
C GLY A 207 -21.69 -3.23 -23.45
N THR A 208 -21.38 -2.23 -22.63
CA THR A 208 -21.77 -0.84 -22.87
C THR A 208 -20.83 -0.22 -23.90
N GLU A 209 -21.40 0.35 -24.96
CA GLU A 209 -20.63 1.11 -25.96
C GLU A 209 -20.13 2.43 -25.38
N ARG A 210 -18.82 2.67 -25.50
CA ARG A 210 -18.13 3.84 -24.99
C ARG A 210 -17.51 4.63 -26.13
N HIS A 211 -17.73 5.94 -26.10
CA HIS A 211 -17.11 6.93 -27.00
C HIS A 211 -16.02 7.76 -26.32
N LYS A 212 -15.84 7.55 -25.02
CA LYS A 212 -14.77 8.16 -24.23
C LYS A 212 -13.95 7.05 -23.57
N VAL A 213 -12.68 7.33 -23.32
CA VAL A 213 -11.77 6.43 -22.64
C VAL A 213 -11.08 7.19 -21.51
N ARG A 214 -11.02 6.58 -20.32
CA ARG A 214 -10.20 7.12 -19.24
C ARG A 214 -8.73 7.06 -19.64
N ILE A 215 -7.96 8.08 -19.30
CA ILE A 215 -6.56 8.16 -19.70
C ILE A 215 -5.60 7.95 -18.52
N LYS A 216 -4.45 7.34 -18.81
CA LYS A 216 -3.28 7.23 -17.94
C LYS A 216 -2.56 8.56 -17.92
N TRP A 217 -3.07 9.52 -17.15
CA TRP A 217 -2.54 10.88 -17.09
C TRP A 217 -1.09 10.96 -16.58
N TRP A 218 -0.60 9.87 -15.98
CA TRP A 218 0.80 9.69 -15.54
C TRP A 218 1.74 9.16 -16.63
N SER A 219 1.24 8.84 -17.82
CA SER A 219 2.04 8.25 -18.91
C SER A 219 2.55 9.32 -19.86
N GLU A 220 3.73 9.88 -19.57
CA GLU A 220 4.35 10.95 -20.39
C GLU A 220 4.75 10.47 -21.81
N GLU A 221 5.06 9.17 -21.95
CA GLU A 221 5.52 8.57 -23.21
C GLU A 221 4.37 8.14 -24.16
N ALA A 222 3.12 8.34 -23.76
CA ALA A 222 1.97 7.93 -24.55
C ALA A 222 1.86 8.76 -25.84
N LYS A 223 1.88 8.08 -27.01
CA LYS A 223 1.85 8.73 -28.33
C LYS A 223 0.55 8.50 -29.08
N THR A 224 -0.21 7.48 -28.69
CA THR A 224 -1.47 7.11 -29.33
C THR A 224 -2.61 6.96 -28.32
N TYR A 225 -3.85 6.99 -28.81
CA TYR A 225 -5.04 6.68 -28.01
C TYR A 225 -4.94 5.32 -27.30
N ARG A 226 -4.31 4.33 -27.95
CA ARG A 226 -4.09 3.01 -27.35
C ARG A 226 -3.11 3.04 -26.18
N ASP A 227 -2.04 3.83 -26.30
CA ASP A 227 -1.01 3.91 -25.25
C ASP A 227 -1.58 4.59 -24.00
N ILE A 228 -2.28 5.70 -24.21
CA ILE A 228 -2.81 6.54 -23.13
C ILE A 228 -4.07 5.95 -22.49
N ALA A 229 -4.78 5.03 -23.14
CA ALA A 229 -6.01 4.45 -22.61
C ALA A 229 -5.76 3.61 -21.35
N GLN A 230 -6.51 3.92 -20.29
CA GLN A 230 -6.63 3.11 -19.09
C GLN A 230 -7.86 2.21 -19.20
N VAL A 231 -7.63 1.00 -19.70
CA VAL A 231 -8.63 -0.05 -19.87
C VAL A 231 -8.03 -1.38 -19.41
N GLN A 232 -8.89 -2.37 -19.17
CA GLN A 232 -8.42 -3.71 -18.83
C GLN A 232 -7.51 -4.32 -19.92
N PRO A 233 -6.57 -5.21 -19.60
CA PRO A 233 -5.60 -5.73 -20.57
C PRO A 233 -6.24 -6.35 -21.83
N ASN A 234 -7.35 -7.06 -21.68
CA ASN A 234 -8.11 -7.67 -22.78
C ASN A 234 -8.78 -6.64 -23.72
N MET A 235 -8.90 -5.38 -23.28
CA MET A 235 -9.59 -4.30 -23.97
C MET A 235 -8.66 -3.40 -24.78
N VAL A 236 -7.35 -3.39 -24.50
CA VAL A 236 -6.36 -2.50 -25.13
C VAL A 236 -6.40 -2.57 -26.66
N ASN A 237 -6.53 -3.78 -27.22
CA ASN A 237 -6.58 -3.98 -28.67
C ASN A 237 -7.84 -3.41 -29.35
N ARG A 238 -8.88 -3.08 -28.57
CA ARG A 238 -10.11 -2.42 -29.06
C ARG A 238 -9.95 -0.91 -29.16
N ILE A 239 -8.88 -0.34 -28.61
CA ILE A 239 -8.58 1.09 -28.69
C ILE A 239 -7.74 1.36 -29.95
N PRO A 240 -8.09 2.39 -30.74
CA PRO A 240 -7.36 2.70 -31.96
C PRO A 240 -5.93 3.18 -31.68
N PRO A 241 -4.92 2.77 -32.46
CA PRO A 241 -3.53 3.25 -32.33
C PRO A 241 -3.33 4.54 -33.13
N ILE A 242 -4.25 5.49 -32.99
CA ILE A 242 -4.19 6.78 -33.67
C ILE A 242 -3.33 7.72 -32.84
N SER A 243 -2.47 8.51 -33.48
CA SER A 243 -1.64 9.50 -32.81
C SER A 243 -2.49 10.50 -32.02
N LEU A 244 -2.00 10.86 -30.83
CA LEU A 244 -2.58 11.94 -30.04
C LEU A 244 -2.24 13.29 -30.69
N ALA A 245 -3.15 14.25 -30.55
CA ALA A 245 -2.83 15.65 -30.80
C ALA A 245 -2.00 16.18 -29.61
N ASP A 246 -1.15 17.17 -29.85
CA ASP A 246 -0.27 17.74 -28.81
C ASP A 246 -1.05 18.23 -27.57
N GLU A 247 -2.28 18.72 -27.76
CA GLU A 247 -3.19 19.16 -26.69
C GLU A 247 -3.72 18.01 -25.79
N HIS A 248 -3.61 16.76 -26.24
CA HIS A 248 -3.99 15.57 -25.48
C HIS A 248 -2.79 14.86 -24.85
N CYS A 249 -1.57 15.37 -25.05
CA CYS A 249 -0.39 14.85 -24.38
C CYS A 249 -0.47 15.17 -22.88
N ASN A 250 -0.02 14.22 -22.06
CA ASN A 250 0.00 14.38 -20.62
C ASN A 250 1.01 15.45 -20.20
N GLN A 251 0.68 16.17 -19.13
CA GLN A 251 1.60 17.15 -18.53
C GLN A 251 2.67 16.44 -17.70
N ILE A 252 3.83 17.07 -17.58
CA ILE A 252 4.93 16.59 -16.75
C ILE A 252 4.54 16.71 -15.27
N ILE A 253 4.80 15.66 -14.50
CA ILE A 253 4.51 15.63 -13.07
C ILE A 253 5.82 15.89 -12.32
N GLU A 254 5.94 17.06 -11.70
CA GLU A 254 7.19 17.44 -11.03
C GLU A 254 7.31 16.82 -9.62
N THR A 255 6.21 16.85 -8.88
CA THR A 255 6.12 16.39 -7.49
C THR A 255 5.44 15.02 -7.44
N PRO A 256 6.00 14.03 -6.71
CA PRO A 256 5.39 12.73 -6.54
C PRO A 256 3.93 12.81 -6.05
N VAL A 257 3.06 11.99 -6.64
CA VAL A 257 1.63 11.95 -6.33
C VAL A 257 1.21 10.52 -5.97
N VAL A 258 0.48 10.37 -4.86
CA VAL A 258 -0.17 9.11 -4.47
C VAL A 258 -1.68 9.21 -4.72
N ILE A 259 -2.23 8.19 -5.39
CA ILE A 259 -3.63 8.13 -5.84
C ILE A 259 -4.28 6.75 -5.57
N GLY A 260 -5.60 6.68 -5.70
CA GLY A 260 -6.42 5.47 -5.63
C GLY A 260 -7.17 5.23 -6.95
N HIS A 261 -8.43 4.77 -6.89
CA HIS A 261 -9.45 4.77 -7.95
C HIS A 261 -9.24 3.91 -9.22
N TYR A 262 -8.01 3.53 -9.55
CA TYR A 262 -7.70 2.87 -10.84
C TYR A 262 -7.81 1.34 -10.83
N THR A 263 -8.09 0.75 -9.67
CA THR A 263 -8.41 -0.66 -9.41
C THR A 263 -7.43 -1.58 -10.12
N LEU A 264 -6.16 -1.47 -9.70
CA LEU A 264 -5.06 -2.23 -10.27
C LEU A 264 -5.09 -3.70 -9.83
N ALA A 265 -4.31 -4.52 -10.50
CA ALA A 265 -4.15 -5.93 -10.19
C ALA A 265 -2.69 -6.34 -10.38
N GLY A 266 -2.28 -7.44 -9.74
CA GLY A 266 -0.90 -7.92 -9.75
C GLY A 266 -0.06 -7.28 -8.65
N LEU A 267 1.27 -7.38 -8.79
CA LEU A 267 2.20 -6.88 -7.78
C LEU A 267 2.24 -5.34 -7.77
N PRO A 268 2.16 -4.71 -6.58
CA PRO A 268 2.24 -3.27 -6.46
C PRO A 268 3.55 -2.68 -7.01
N THR A 269 3.43 -1.74 -7.93
CA THR A 269 4.56 -1.05 -8.58
C THR A 269 4.18 0.40 -8.89
N PRO A 270 5.14 1.35 -8.87
CA PRO A 270 4.85 2.73 -9.28
C PRO A 270 4.31 2.80 -10.71
N LEU A 271 3.33 3.65 -10.95
CA LEU A 271 2.72 3.85 -12.27
C LEU A 271 3.64 4.63 -13.22
N SER A 272 4.49 5.49 -12.66
CA SER A 272 5.56 6.20 -13.35
C SER A 272 6.67 6.55 -12.36
N GLY A 273 7.71 7.29 -12.77
CA GLY A 273 8.71 7.82 -11.85
C GLY A 273 8.16 8.84 -10.84
N LYS A 274 6.89 9.24 -10.97
CA LYS A 274 6.26 10.32 -10.18
C LYS A 274 4.85 10.02 -9.69
N VAL A 275 4.26 8.88 -10.05
CA VAL A 275 2.90 8.53 -9.61
C VAL A 275 2.88 7.13 -9.02
N VAL A 276 2.25 7.01 -7.85
CA VAL A 276 1.91 5.75 -7.19
C VAL A 276 0.40 5.63 -7.09
N CYS A 277 -0.15 4.47 -7.46
CA CYS A 277 -1.52 4.13 -7.13
C CYS A 277 -1.52 3.09 -6.01
N VAL A 278 -2.40 3.23 -5.03
CA VAL A 278 -2.57 2.30 -3.90
C VAL A 278 -3.91 1.54 -3.95
N ASP A 279 -4.71 1.72 -5.01
CA ASP A 279 -5.91 0.91 -5.24
C ASP A 279 -5.57 -0.38 -6.01
N TYR A 280 -5.57 -1.50 -5.28
CA TYR A 280 -5.40 -2.86 -5.81
C TYR A 280 -6.65 -3.73 -5.59
N ASN A 281 -7.83 -3.12 -5.69
CA ASN A 281 -9.13 -3.79 -5.67
C ASN A 281 -9.42 -4.54 -4.35
N ALA A 282 -9.16 -3.91 -3.21
CA ALA A 282 -9.38 -4.48 -1.88
C ALA A 282 -10.83 -5.01 -1.69
N ALA A 283 -11.80 -4.45 -2.40
CA ALA A 283 -13.20 -4.89 -2.43
C ALA A 283 -13.41 -6.32 -2.96
N SER A 284 -12.46 -6.90 -3.69
CA SER A 284 -12.55 -8.24 -4.26
C SER A 284 -11.89 -9.30 -3.37
N VAL A 285 -12.31 -10.57 -3.48
CA VAL A 285 -11.69 -11.71 -2.77
C VAL A 285 -10.16 -11.72 -2.91
N GLN A 286 -9.66 -11.51 -4.12
CA GLN A 286 -8.24 -11.66 -4.46
C GLN A 286 -7.44 -10.34 -4.40
N GLY A 287 -8.12 -9.21 -4.28
CA GLY A 287 -7.45 -7.91 -4.24
C GLY A 287 -6.93 -7.59 -2.85
N GLU A 288 -5.85 -6.84 -2.81
CA GLU A 288 -5.14 -6.49 -1.58
C GLU A 288 -5.51 -5.08 -1.16
N LEU A 289 -5.54 -4.84 0.16
CA LEU A 289 -5.46 -3.48 0.67
C LEU A 289 -3.99 -3.10 0.76
N VAL A 290 -3.60 -2.05 0.05
CA VAL A 290 -2.20 -1.67 -0.13
C VAL A 290 -1.92 -0.34 0.55
N ALA A 291 -0.77 -0.28 1.22
CA ALA A 291 -0.18 0.95 1.72
C ALA A 291 1.09 1.33 0.93
N TYR A 292 1.42 2.62 0.91
CA TYR A 292 2.68 3.14 0.42
C TYR A 292 3.35 4.03 1.48
N SER A 293 4.56 3.67 1.90
CA SER A 293 5.33 4.43 2.89
C SER A 293 6.21 5.48 2.21
N TRP A 294 6.28 6.66 2.83
CA TRP A 294 7.05 7.79 2.34
C TRP A 294 7.84 8.44 3.48
N TRP A 295 9.16 8.52 3.31
CA TRP A 295 10.08 9.11 4.28
C TRP A 295 10.68 10.40 3.74
N HIS A 296 10.71 11.43 4.59
CA HIS A 296 11.14 12.78 4.20
C HIS A 296 12.65 12.86 3.84
N ASP A 297 13.47 11.91 4.28
CA ASP A 297 14.92 11.91 4.11
C ASP A 297 15.45 11.08 2.92
N GLU A 298 14.56 10.46 2.13
CA GLU A 298 14.99 9.80 0.89
C GLU A 298 15.48 10.87 -0.11
N THR A 299 16.80 10.99 -0.21
CA THR A 299 17.56 11.91 -1.09
C THR A 299 17.28 11.75 -2.59
N SER A 300 16.38 10.86 -2.99
CA SER A 300 15.87 10.77 -4.35
C SER A 300 14.36 10.77 -4.33
N ASN A 301 13.73 11.69 -5.06
CA ASN A 301 12.30 11.68 -5.43
C ASN A 301 11.93 10.46 -6.31
N GLN A 302 12.61 9.32 -6.15
CA GLN A 302 12.42 8.10 -6.91
C GLN A 302 11.48 7.18 -6.13
N LEU A 303 10.34 6.92 -6.75
CA LEU A 303 9.38 5.95 -6.24
C LEU A 303 9.95 4.53 -6.39
N HIS A 304 9.85 3.74 -5.31
CA HIS A 304 10.35 2.37 -5.29
C HIS A 304 9.26 1.37 -4.87
N GLU A 305 9.33 0.15 -5.40
CA GLU A 305 8.39 -0.94 -5.09
C GLU A 305 8.46 -1.42 -3.63
N ARG A 306 9.67 -1.42 -3.04
CA ARG A 306 9.91 -1.73 -1.62
C ARG A 306 9.10 -0.89 -0.62
N ASN A 307 8.57 0.25 -1.06
CA ASN A 307 7.81 1.17 -0.21
C ASN A 307 6.34 0.74 -0.11
N PHE A 308 5.88 -0.23 -0.91
CA PHE A 308 4.55 -0.81 -0.76
C PHE A 308 4.50 -1.80 0.41
N SER A 309 3.35 -1.89 1.07
CA SER A 309 3.08 -2.89 2.11
C SER A 309 1.68 -3.44 1.94
N TYR A 310 1.53 -4.77 2.00
CA TYR A 310 0.29 -5.52 1.83
C TYR A 310 0.43 -6.94 2.39
N LEU A 311 -0.68 -7.60 2.71
CA LEU A 311 -0.65 -8.82 3.54
C LEU A 311 -0.01 -10.03 2.85
N SER A 312 -0.25 -10.23 1.55
CA SER A 312 0.35 -11.37 0.83
C SER A 312 1.87 -11.28 0.67
N ASP A 313 2.47 -10.09 0.71
CA ASP A 313 3.93 -9.92 0.76
C ASP A 313 4.54 -10.65 1.97
N MET A 314 3.83 -10.58 3.11
CA MET A 314 4.24 -11.20 4.36
C MET A 314 4.25 -12.73 4.26
N GLU A 315 3.21 -13.32 3.66
CA GLU A 315 3.16 -14.77 3.43
C GLU A 315 4.30 -15.24 2.53
N PHE A 316 4.61 -14.47 1.48
CA PHE A 316 5.69 -14.80 0.56
C PHE A 316 7.06 -14.74 1.26
N GLY A 317 7.32 -13.67 2.01
CA GLY A 317 8.54 -13.52 2.81
C GLY A 317 8.73 -14.65 3.83
N GLN A 318 7.67 -15.00 4.58
CA GLN A 318 7.73 -16.09 5.57
C GLN A 318 7.97 -17.46 4.94
N LYS A 319 7.31 -17.77 3.81
CA LYS A 319 7.55 -19.01 3.06
C LYS A 319 8.99 -19.06 2.54
N GLY A 320 9.51 -17.94 2.02
CA GLY A 320 10.91 -17.84 1.59
C GLY A 320 11.90 -18.10 2.72
N VAL A 321 11.67 -17.54 3.91
CA VAL A 321 12.48 -17.80 5.10
C VAL A 321 12.38 -19.26 5.54
N ALA A 322 11.20 -19.88 5.49
CA ALA A 322 11.02 -21.29 5.81
C ALA A 322 11.79 -22.21 4.85
N GLU A 323 11.72 -21.96 3.54
CA GLU A 323 12.51 -22.69 2.53
C GLU A 323 14.02 -22.47 2.73
N MET A 324 14.42 -21.26 3.10
CA MET A 324 15.80 -20.95 3.44
C MET A 324 16.30 -21.78 4.63
N ARG A 325 15.49 -21.98 5.69
CA ARG A 325 15.81 -22.88 6.80
C ARG A 325 16.03 -24.31 6.32
N VAL A 326 15.13 -24.83 5.47
CA VAL A 326 15.25 -26.18 4.89
C VAL A 326 16.57 -26.34 4.11
N LEU A 327 16.98 -25.34 3.33
CA LEU A 327 18.25 -25.37 2.59
C LEU A 327 19.46 -25.41 3.52
N PHE A 328 19.43 -24.67 4.63
CA PHE A 328 20.52 -24.68 5.61
C PHE A 328 20.56 -25.97 6.43
N ASP A 329 19.41 -26.51 6.81
CA ASP A 329 19.32 -27.81 7.48
C ASP A 329 19.90 -28.92 6.57
N GLN A 330 19.57 -28.90 5.26
CA GLN A 330 20.16 -29.81 4.27
C GLN A 330 21.67 -29.67 4.12
N LEU A 331 22.22 -28.45 4.29
CA LEU A 331 23.67 -28.22 4.28
C LEU A 331 24.33 -28.86 5.51
N ALA A 332 23.73 -28.69 6.69
CA ALA A 332 24.21 -29.31 7.93
C ALA A 332 24.13 -30.86 7.87
N ASP A 333 23.03 -31.39 7.35
CA ASP A 333 22.76 -32.83 7.24
C ASP A 333 23.59 -33.56 6.16
N ARG A 334 24.32 -32.82 5.31
CA ARG A 334 25.24 -33.42 4.33
C ARG A 334 26.37 -34.20 5.00
N TYR A 335 26.70 -33.85 6.24
CA TYR A 335 27.80 -34.40 7.00
C TYR A 335 27.27 -35.22 8.16
N ASN A 336 27.97 -36.31 8.51
CA ASN A 336 27.58 -37.11 9.67
C ASN A 336 27.83 -36.30 10.95
N PRO A 337 26.86 -36.18 11.87
CA PRO A 337 27.03 -35.41 13.09
C PRO A 337 28.24 -35.87 13.91
N VAL A 338 29.03 -34.90 14.36
CA VAL A 338 30.20 -35.15 15.19
C VAL A 338 29.76 -35.41 16.63
N LEU A 339 30.32 -36.45 17.26
CA LEU A 339 30.15 -36.70 18.69
C LEU A 339 31.11 -35.81 19.49
N LEU A 340 30.55 -34.90 20.28
CA LEU A 340 31.31 -33.94 21.08
C LEU A 340 31.35 -34.37 22.54
N LYS A 341 32.51 -34.17 23.17
CA LYS A 341 32.64 -34.20 24.64
C LYS A 341 32.09 -32.90 25.22
N SER A 342 31.67 -32.94 26.49
CA SER A 342 31.12 -31.77 27.20
C SER A 342 32.06 -30.55 27.18
N GLU A 343 33.37 -30.77 27.33
CA GLU A 343 34.38 -29.69 27.29
C GLU A 343 34.38 -28.98 25.93
N LYS A 344 34.30 -29.74 24.84
CA LYS A 344 34.28 -29.18 23.48
C LYS A 344 32.97 -28.45 23.19
N CYS A 345 31.84 -28.94 23.69
CA CYS A 345 30.57 -28.22 23.61
C CYS A 345 30.67 -26.85 24.28
N GLU A 346 31.30 -26.77 25.45
CA GLU A 346 31.47 -25.51 26.17
C GLU A 346 32.41 -24.54 25.44
N GLU A 347 33.52 -25.02 24.85
CA GLU A 347 34.40 -24.18 24.02
C GLU A 347 33.65 -23.55 22.84
N ILE A 348 32.82 -24.34 22.16
CA ILE A 348 32.02 -23.86 21.02
C ILE A 348 30.99 -22.85 21.51
N ARG A 349 30.26 -23.14 22.59
CA ARG A 349 29.30 -22.22 23.19
C ARG A 349 29.93 -20.87 23.51
N GLN A 350 31.08 -20.87 24.18
CA GLN A 350 31.79 -19.63 24.50
C GLN A 350 32.21 -18.88 23.23
N CYS A 351 32.58 -19.59 22.16
CA CYS A 351 32.84 -18.97 20.86
C CYS A 351 31.58 -18.26 20.33
N LEU A 352 30.41 -18.90 20.39
CA LEU A 352 29.14 -18.34 19.91
C LEU A 352 28.71 -17.12 20.73
N LEU A 353 28.74 -17.19 22.06
CA LEU A 353 28.38 -16.06 22.94
C LEU A 353 29.29 -14.84 22.71
N ASN A 354 30.56 -15.05 22.38
CA ASN A 354 31.51 -13.95 22.19
C ASN A 354 31.54 -13.36 20.78
N HIS A 355 31.10 -14.12 19.77
CA HIS A 355 31.37 -13.78 18.37
C HIS A 355 30.17 -13.93 17.42
N TRP A 356 29.04 -14.46 17.88
CA TRP A 356 27.82 -14.59 17.10
C TRP A 356 26.64 -13.89 17.78
N ASP A 357 26.34 -14.29 19.03
CA ASP A 357 25.29 -13.81 19.94
C ASP A 357 24.16 -12.95 19.33
N PRO A 358 23.39 -13.46 18.33
CA PRO A 358 22.30 -12.68 17.74
C PRO A 358 21.12 -12.47 18.71
N ALA A 359 21.06 -13.22 19.81
CA ALA A 359 20.01 -13.08 20.82
C ALA A 359 20.40 -12.11 21.95
N PHE A 360 21.63 -11.57 21.95
CA PHE A 360 22.16 -10.68 22.98
C PHE A 360 22.11 -11.27 24.40
N VAL A 361 22.40 -12.57 24.52
CA VAL A 361 22.35 -13.32 25.79
C VAL A 361 23.72 -13.44 26.46
N ASN A 362 24.79 -12.94 25.85
CA ASN A 362 26.11 -12.96 26.49
C ASN A 362 26.10 -12.18 27.81
N GLY A 363 26.56 -12.84 28.88
CA GLY A 363 26.60 -12.30 30.24
C GLY A 363 25.36 -12.63 31.10
N PHE A 364 24.39 -13.37 30.56
CA PHE A 364 23.22 -13.85 31.31
C PHE A 364 23.32 -15.36 31.56
N ASP A 365 23.69 -15.76 32.78
CA ASP A 365 23.85 -17.18 33.17
C ASP A 365 22.57 -18.02 32.96
N GLU A 366 21.40 -17.39 33.06
CA GLU A 366 20.09 -18.03 32.86
C GLU A 366 19.80 -18.41 31.39
N CYS A 367 20.56 -17.84 30.44
CA CYS A 367 20.42 -18.07 29.00
C CYS A 367 21.62 -18.82 28.40
N HIS A 368 22.38 -19.52 29.26
CA HIS A 368 23.62 -20.21 28.85
C HIS A 368 23.37 -21.30 27.79
N ASP A 369 22.16 -21.88 27.74
CA ASP A 369 21.75 -22.96 26.83
C ASP A 369 21.07 -22.48 25.52
N GLU A 370 20.92 -21.17 25.31
CA GLU A 370 20.24 -20.58 24.14
C GLU A 370 20.79 -21.10 22.79
N TYR A 371 22.09 -21.43 22.76
CA TYR A 371 22.78 -21.86 21.55
C TYR A 371 23.02 -23.37 21.42
N ASP A 372 22.51 -24.21 22.33
CA ASP A 372 22.75 -25.67 22.35
C ASP A 372 22.43 -26.36 21.03
N ASN A 373 21.28 -26.00 20.47
CA ASN A 373 20.77 -26.61 19.24
C ASN A 373 21.66 -26.32 18.02
N TYR A 374 22.52 -25.30 18.10
CA TYR A 374 23.44 -24.94 17.02
C TYR A 374 24.84 -25.55 17.20
N ILE A 375 25.19 -26.06 18.39
CA ILE A 375 26.53 -26.58 18.68
C ILE A 375 26.87 -27.76 17.78
N THR A 376 26.04 -28.80 17.73
CA THR A 376 26.34 -29.99 16.92
C THR A 376 26.40 -29.71 15.42
N PRO A 377 25.44 -28.96 14.82
CA PRO A 377 25.54 -28.55 13.41
C PRO A 377 26.81 -27.73 13.11
N LEU A 378 27.12 -26.72 13.92
CA LEU A 378 28.28 -25.85 13.71
C LEU A 378 29.60 -26.57 13.92
N ALA A 379 29.67 -27.50 14.88
CA ALA A 379 30.83 -28.36 15.08
C ALA A 379 31.05 -29.28 13.88
N THR A 380 29.97 -29.88 13.38
CA THR A 380 30.00 -30.81 12.25
C THR A 380 30.49 -30.10 10.99
N LEU A 381 29.93 -28.95 10.67
CA LEU A 381 30.38 -28.10 9.57
C LEU A 381 31.80 -27.57 9.80
N GLY A 382 32.14 -27.16 11.03
CA GLY A 382 33.48 -26.72 11.40
C GLY A 382 34.56 -27.79 11.25
N GLN A 383 34.21 -29.07 11.36
CA GLN A 383 35.16 -30.17 11.19
C GLN A 383 35.22 -30.69 9.75
N GLN A 384 34.09 -30.70 9.02
CA GLN A 384 33.96 -31.45 7.77
C GLN A 384 33.68 -30.59 6.53
N ALA A 385 33.13 -29.39 6.69
CA ALA A 385 32.78 -28.51 5.57
C ALA A 385 33.90 -27.51 5.26
N SER A 386 33.80 -26.84 4.11
CA SER A 386 34.68 -25.71 3.81
C SER A 386 34.33 -24.51 4.71
N TRP A 387 35.27 -23.57 4.88
CA TRP A 387 35.00 -22.38 5.70
C TRP A 387 33.96 -21.47 5.03
N GLU A 388 33.87 -21.49 3.69
CA GLU A 388 32.84 -20.81 2.91
C GLU A 388 31.44 -21.39 3.16
N GLU A 389 31.32 -22.73 3.22
CA GLU A 389 30.05 -23.39 3.54
C GLU A 389 29.59 -23.08 4.97
N LEU A 390 30.52 -23.11 5.94
CA LEU A 390 30.21 -22.74 7.31
C LEU A 390 29.86 -21.24 7.45
N SER A 391 30.56 -20.36 6.74
CA SER A 391 30.25 -18.92 6.70
C SER A 391 28.84 -18.67 6.13
N CYS A 392 28.51 -19.32 5.01
CA CYS A 392 27.17 -19.26 4.40
C CYS A 392 26.09 -19.78 5.36
N TYR A 393 26.33 -20.91 6.03
CA TYR A 393 25.41 -21.46 7.02
C TYR A 393 25.17 -20.48 8.17
N LEU A 394 26.23 -19.87 8.72
CA LEU A 394 26.14 -18.88 9.80
C LEU A 394 25.31 -17.65 9.41
N MET A 395 25.56 -17.06 8.22
CA MET A 395 24.75 -15.97 7.70
C MET A 395 23.27 -16.38 7.57
N GLY A 396 23.08 -17.60 7.06
CA GLY A 396 21.80 -18.22 6.84
C GLY A 396 20.94 -18.41 8.09
N ILE A 397 21.51 -19.05 9.11
CA ILE A 397 20.79 -19.27 10.37
C ILE A 397 20.55 -17.96 11.12
N THR A 398 21.45 -16.98 11.00
CA THR A 398 21.27 -15.65 11.59
C THR A 398 20.07 -14.93 10.98
N LYS A 399 19.97 -14.93 9.64
CA LYS A 399 18.83 -14.31 8.95
C LYS A 399 17.54 -15.07 9.20
N SER A 400 17.58 -16.40 9.08
CA SER A 400 16.36 -17.19 9.07
C SER A 400 15.78 -17.45 10.44
N TYR A 401 16.59 -17.63 11.49
CA TYR A 401 16.09 -17.89 12.86
C TYR A 401 15.99 -16.64 13.73
N PHE A 402 16.87 -15.65 13.51
CA PHE A 402 16.93 -14.43 14.34
C PHE A 402 16.48 -13.16 13.60
N ASN A 403 16.16 -13.24 12.30
CA ASN A 403 15.81 -12.10 11.45
C ASN A 403 16.87 -10.98 11.48
N GLN A 404 18.14 -11.34 11.63
CA GLN A 404 19.28 -10.42 11.67
C GLN A 404 20.24 -10.67 10.51
N GLU A 405 21.04 -9.67 10.16
CA GLU A 405 22.09 -9.82 9.16
C GLU A 405 23.44 -10.00 9.86
N LEU A 406 24.14 -11.08 9.50
CA LEU A 406 25.54 -11.29 9.87
C LEU A 406 26.40 -10.87 8.68
N GLU A 407 27.12 -9.75 8.84
CA GLU A 407 28.05 -9.25 7.82
C GLU A 407 29.04 -10.35 7.37
N SER A 408 29.33 -10.41 6.07
CA SER A 408 30.15 -11.49 5.48
C SER A 408 31.52 -11.62 6.16
N ASP A 409 32.15 -10.50 6.47
CA ASP A 409 33.45 -10.46 7.17
C ASP A 409 33.38 -11.02 8.59
N ALA A 410 32.26 -10.82 9.29
CA ALA A 410 32.03 -11.36 10.62
C ALA A 410 31.76 -12.87 10.55
N ALA A 411 30.93 -13.31 9.59
CA ALA A 411 30.66 -14.72 9.32
C ALA A 411 31.95 -15.50 9.00
N ASP A 412 32.81 -14.95 8.14
CA ASP A 412 34.09 -15.57 7.77
C ASP A 412 35.03 -15.73 8.97
N ARG A 413 35.12 -14.70 9.81
CA ARG A 413 35.94 -14.74 11.02
C ARG A 413 35.41 -15.78 12.00
N LEU A 414 34.09 -15.84 12.18
CA LEU A 414 33.44 -16.81 13.05
C LEU A 414 33.63 -18.24 12.54
N ALA A 415 33.43 -18.48 11.24
CA ALA A 415 33.66 -19.78 10.61
C ALA A 415 35.09 -20.27 10.83
N LYS A 416 36.09 -19.42 10.57
CA LYS A 416 37.51 -19.74 10.79
C LYS A 416 37.81 -20.02 12.28
N ARG A 417 37.22 -19.27 13.21
CA ARG A 417 37.35 -19.53 14.65
C ARG A 417 36.79 -20.89 15.03
N LEU A 418 35.61 -21.24 14.55
CA LEU A 418 34.98 -22.53 14.81
C LEU A 418 35.82 -23.69 14.25
N GLN A 419 36.38 -23.55 13.04
CA GLN A 419 37.30 -24.54 12.49
C GLN A 419 38.56 -24.71 13.36
N LEU A 420 39.12 -23.62 13.89
CA LEU A 420 40.27 -23.69 14.81
C LEU A 420 39.90 -24.40 16.12
N VAL A 421 38.71 -24.13 16.69
CA VAL A 421 38.20 -24.81 17.89
C VAL A 421 37.98 -26.30 17.64
N MET A 422 37.51 -26.68 16.44
CA MET A 422 37.31 -28.08 16.06
C MET A 422 38.62 -28.82 15.79
N ASN A 423 39.66 -28.12 15.34
CA ASN A 423 40.96 -28.72 15.01
C ASN A 423 41.99 -28.66 16.16
N SER A 424 41.65 -28.07 17.31
CA SER A 424 42.58 -27.90 18.45
C SER A 424 42.93 -29.19 19.22
N GLU A 425 42.38 -30.35 18.84
CA GLU A 425 42.71 -31.68 19.40
C GLU A 425 43.49 -32.59 18.42
N LEU A 426 44.05 -32.07 17.32
CA LEU A 426 44.82 -32.86 16.33
C LEU A 426 46.35 -32.88 16.53
N ASP A 427 46.88 -32.34 17.63
CA ASP A 427 48.31 -32.39 17.99
C ASP A 427 48.61 -33.28 19.22
#